data_AF-A0AAV0DUL8-F1
#
_entry.id   AF-A0AAV0DUL8-F1
#
_cell.length_a   1.000
_cell.length_b   1.000
_cell.length_c   1.000
_cell.angle_alpha   90.00
_cell.angle_beta   90.00
_cell.angle_gamma   90.00
#
_symmetry.space_group_name_H-M   'P 1'
#
loop_
_entity.id
_entity.type
_entity.pdbx_description
1 polymer ?
#
loop_
_entity_poly.entity_id
_entity_poly.type
_entity_poly.pdbx_seq_one_letter_code
_entity_poly.pdbx_strand_id
1 'polypeptide(L)'
;MGHSHDYHHQAVDGLVALFSKAHHDLNLVSFKLEKEFQQVYSDKTNPMKLVSRINKIQLELGSIQEKCREVLAAKQDLIDKARATLVWNRSLLQKLQAHAGLPVTDDNNDPAFANFNQIIDEWTTHVKAGADNENLESVSEDVNHLLFAAIVPEN
;
A
#
# COMPACT_ATOMS: atom_id res chain seq x y z
N MET A 1 -18.88 40.43 -69.85
CA MET A 1 -20.06 40.29 -68.99
C MET A 1 -19.98 38.93 -68.33
N GLY A 2 -19.29 38.82 -67.19
CA GLY A 2 -19.09 37.56 -66.47
C GLY A 2 -20.22 37.34 -65.47
N HIS A 3 -21.16 36.45 -65.78
CA HIS A 3 -22.10 35.95 -64.79
C HIS A 3 -21.40 34.87 -63.96
N SER A 4 -20.74 35.28 -62.87
CA SER A 4 -20.42 34.37 -61.77
C SER A 4 -21.74 33.87 -61.19
N HIS A 5 -22.12 32.65 -61.54
CA HIS A 5 -23.17 31.93 -60.85
C HIS A 5 -22.63 31.56 -59.47
N ASP A 6 -23.10 32.26 -58.44
CA ASP A 6 -23.04 31.79 -57.06
C ASP A 6 -23.89 30.51 -56.97
N TYR A 7 -23.29 29.37 -57.26
CA TYR A 7 -23.82 28.06 -56.90
C TYR A 7 -23.66 27.86 -55.39
N HIS A 8 -24.44 28.62 -54.59
CA HIS A 8 -24.68 28.28 -53.20
C HIS A 8 -25.55 27.03 -53.19
N HIS A 9 -24.91 25.87 -53.04
CA HIS A 9 -25.61 24.60 -52.95
C HIS A 9 -26.37 24.56 -51.60
N GLN A 10 -27.66 24.87 -51.63
CA GLN A 10 -28.58 24.84 -50.48
C GLN A 10 -28.50 23.52 -49.67
N ALA A 11 -28.16 22.40 -50.32
CA ALA A 11 -27.90 21.12 -49.65
C ALA A 11 -26.61 21.12 -48.81
N VAL A 12 -25.56 21.80 -49.27
CA VAL A 12 -24.31 22.02 -48.53
C VAL A 12 -24.54 22.99 -47.38
N ASP A 13 -25.31 24.07 -47.59
CA ASP A 13 -25.67 25.00 -46.50
C ASP A 13 -26.53 24.31 -45.43
N GLY A 14 -27.46 23.44 -45.86
CA GLY A 14 -28.24 22.59 -44.96
C GLY A 14 -27.36 21.61 -44.17
N LEU A 15 -26.35 21.03 -44.80
CA LEU A 15 -25.39 20.15 -44.14
C LEU A 15 -24.52 20.91 -43.13
N VAL A 16 -24.04 22.11 -43.50
CA VAL A 16 -23.29 23.00 -42.59
C VAL A 16 -24.14 23.43 -41.40
N ALA A 17 -25.42 23.74 -41.62
CA ALA A 17 -26.36 24.08 -40.56
C ALA A 17 -26.62 22.89 -39.62
N LEU A 18 -26.75 21.67 -40.18
CA LEU A 18 -26.91 20.45 -39.39
C LEU A 18 -25.66 20.12 -38.56
N PHE A 19 -24.47 20.22 -39.13
CA PHE A 19 -23.23 20.03 -38.37
C PHE A 19 -23.02 21.10 -37.32
N SER A 20 -23.34 22.36 -37.62
CA SER A 20 -23.27 23.45 -36.64
C SER A 20 -24.24 23.21 -35.48
N LYS A 21 -25.45 22.75 -35.79
CA LYS A 21 -26.44 22.37 -34.77
C LYS A 21 -25.96 21.19 -33.94
N ALA A 22 -25.48 20.11 -34.58
CA ALA A 22 -24.97 18.94 -33.89
C ALA A 22 -23.76 19.28 -33.00
N HIS A 23 -22.89 20.17 -33.45
CA HIS A 23 -21.78 20.68 -32.66
C HIS A 23 -22.26 21.48 -31.44
N HIS A 24 -23.26 22.34 -31.62
CA HIS A 24 -23.86 23.07 -30.52
C HIS A 24 -24.55 22.14 -29.51
N ASP A 25 -25.32 21.16 -29.99
CA ASP A 25 -26.00 20.16 -29.17
C ASP A 25 -24.97 19.32 -28.37
N LEU A 26 -23.86 18.91 -29.00
CA LEU A 26 -22.78 18.17 -28.32
C LEU A 26 -22.09 19.03 -27.24
N ASN A 27 -21.82 20.30 -27.52
CA ASN A 27 -21.25 21.22 -26.55
C ASN A 27 -22.19 21.44 -25.36
N LEU A 28 -23.50 21.54 -25.60
CA LEU A 28 -24.50 21.68 -24.55
C LEU A 28 -24.56 20.43 -23.65
N VAL A 29 -24.51 19.25 -24.25
CA VAL A 29 -24.44 17.97 -23.51
C VAL A 29 -23.17 17.90 -22.68
N SER A 30 -22.02 18.21 -23.27
CA SER A 30 -20.72 18.25 -22.57
C SER A 30 -20.75 19.18 -21.35
N PHE A 31 -21.28 20.40 -21.53
CA PHE A 31 -21.40 21.38 -20.44
C PHE A 31 -22.34 20.91 -19.32
N LYS A 32 -23.48 20.29 -19.66
CA LYS A 32 -24.41 19.74 -18.66
C LYS A 32 -23.77 18.60 -17.87
N LEU A 33 -23.10 17.66 -18.56
CA LEU A 33 -22.41 16.55 -17.93
C LEU A 33 -21.32 17.04 -16.97
N GLU A 34 -20.52 18.02 -17.39
CA GLU A 34 -19.48 18.60 -16.52
C GLU A 34 -20.09 19.28 -15.29
N LYS A 35 -21.19 20.02 -15.46
CA LYS A 35 -21.89 20.67 -14.35
C LYS A 35 -22.47 19.65 -13.37
N GLU A 36 -23.12 18.60 -13.86
CA GLU A 36 -23.66 17.52 -13.04
C GLU A 36 -22.53 16.76 -12.34
N PHE A 37 -21.42 16.50 -13.03
CA PHE A 37 -20.25 15.85 -12.47
C PHE A 37 -19.68 16.65 -11.28
N GLN A 38 -19.49 17.97 -11.43
CA GLN A 38 -19.01 18.83 -10.34
C GLN A 38 -20.01 18.97 -9.18
N GLN A 39 -21.31 18.88 -9.48
CA GLN A 39 -22.37 18.97 -8.47
C GLN A 39 -22.50 17.67 -7.67
N VAL A 40 -22.40 16.51 -8.32
CA VAL A 40 -22.51 15.18 -7.71
C VAL A 40 -21.22 14.81 -6.99
N TYR A 41 -20.06 15.04 -7.62
CA TYR A 41 -18.77 14.70 -7.04
C TYR A 41 -18.09 15.94 -6.48
N SER A 42 -18.21 16.12 -5.17
CA SER A 42 -17.35 17.05 -4.43
C SER A 42 -15.87 16.68 -4.60
N ASP A 43 -14.98 17.61 -4.26
CA ASP A 43 -13.53 17.42 -4.42
C ASP A 43 -12.98 16.13 -3.77
N LYS A 44 -13.59 15.70 -2.66
CA LYS A 44 -13.20 14.50 -1.90
C LYS A 44 -13.74 13.19 -2.48
N THR A 45 -14.74 13.28 -3.34
CA THR A 45 -15.47 12.15 -3.95
C THR A 45 -15.21 12.01 -5.45
N ASN A 46 -14.41 12.90 -6.05
CA ASN A 46 -14.02 12.81 -7.45
C ASN A 46 -13.26 11.49 -7.71
N PRO A 47 -13.76 10.59 -8.58
CA PRO A 47 -13.15 9.28 -8.83
C PRO A 47 -11.69 9.37 -9.29
N MET A 48 -11.35 10.35 -10.13
CA MET A 48 -9.97 10.55 -10.60
C MET A 48 -9.02 10.93 -9.45
N LYS A 49 -9.48 11.78 -8.53
CA LYS A 49 -8.71 12.16 -7.34
C LYS A 49 -8.60 11.01 -6.34
N LEU A 50 -9.65 10.19 -6.21
CA LEU A 50 -9.63 8.99 -5.38
C LEU A 50 -8.60 7.98 -5.88
N VAL A 51 -8.60 7.67 -7.19
CA VAL A 51 -7.60 6.78 -7.80
C VAL A 51 -6.18 7.33 -7.58
N SER A 52 -6.00 8.64 -7.77
CA SER A 52 -4.70 9.29 -7.52
C SER A 52 -4.23 9.12 -6.06
N ARG A 53 -5.15 9.26 -5.10
CA ARG A 53 -4.87 9.07 -3.67
C ARG A 53 -4.60 7.60 -3.33
N ILE A 54 -5.35 6.67 -3.91
CA ILE A 54 -5.14 5.22 -3.74
C ILE A 54 -3.76 4.84 -4.24
N ASN A 55 -3.38 5.26 -5.46
CA ASN A 55 -2.06 5.00 -6.02
C ASN A 55 -0.94 5.57 -5.14
N LYS A 56 -1.14 6.77 -4.60
CA LYS A 56 -0.20 7.38 -3.66
C LYS A 56 -0.06 6.55 -2.38
N ILE A 57 -1.17 6.11 -1.79
CA ILE A 57 -1.17 5.28 -0.58
C ILE A 57 -0.49 3.94 -0.85
N GLN A 58 -0.74 3.30 -2.00
CA GLN A 58 -0.10 2.04 -2.37
C GLN A 58 1.43 2.17 -2.48
N LEU A 59 1.90 3.27 -3.08
CA LEU A 59 3.34 3.55 -3.19
C LEU A 59 3.96 3.83 -1.83
N GLU A 60 3.31 4.65 -1.00
CA GLU A 60 3.77 4.95 0.36
C GLU A 60 3.77 3.71 1.25
N LEU A 61 2.76 2.85 1.13
CA LEU A 61 2.65 1.58 1.86
C LEU A 61 3.82 0.65 1.54
N GLY A 62 4.14 0.46 0.25
CA GLY A 62 5.29 -0.34 -0.16
C GLY A 62 6.61 0.21 0.40
N SER A 63 6.79 1.53 0.39
CA SER A 63 7.96 2.17 1.00
C SER A 63 8.03 1.96 2.53
N ILE A 64 6.89 2.01 3.22
CA ILE A 64 6.81 1.79 4.67
C ILE A 64 7.10 0.32 5.00
N GLN A 65 6.53 -0.62 4.24
CA GLN A 65 6.78 -2.06 4.40
C GLN A 65 8.28 -2.38 4.28
N GLU A 66 8.96 -1.81 3.29
CA GLU A 66 10.40 -2.01 3.13
C GLU A 66 11.19 -1.47 4.33
N LYS A 67 10.89 -0.24 4.78
CA LYS A 67 11.52 0.33 5.98
C LYS A 67 11.26 -0.51 7.23
N CYS A 68 10.06 -1.07 7.38
CA CYS A 68 9.74 -1.97 8.48
C CYS A 68 10.59 -3.25 8.43
N ARG A 69 10.80 -3.84 7.24
CA ARG A 69 11.69 -4.99 7.07
C ARG A 69 13.13 -4.65 7.42
N GLU A 70 13.66 -3.52 6.96
CA GLU A 70 15.02 -3.07 7.30
C GLU A 70 15.19 -2.92 8.82
N VAL A 71 14.22 -2.30 9.49
CA VAL A 71 14.24 -2.11 10.95
C VAL A 71 14.17 -3.45 11.69
N LEU A 72 13.33 -4.38 11.23
CA LEU A 72 13.23 -5.72 11.81
C LEU A 72 14.55 -6.50 11.66
N ALA A 73 15.17 -6.42 10.48
CA ALA A 73 16.47 -7.04 10.23
C ALA A 73 17.57 -6.45 11.13
N ALA A 74 17.63 -5.12 11.25
CA ALA A 74 18.59 -4.44 12.13
C ALA A 74 18.36 -4.80 13.61
N LYS A 75 17.11 -4.93 14.04
CA LYS A 75 16.77 -5.38 15.40
C LYS A 75 17.22 -6.83 15.63
N GLN A 76 17.02 -7.72 14.66
CA GLN A 76 17.45 -9.12 14.79
C GLN A 76 18.98 -9.23 14.90
N ASP A 77 19.73 -8.50 14.07
CA ASP A 77 21.19 -8.45 14.15
C ASP A 77 21.69 -7.92 15.50
N LEU A 78 21.04 -6.90 16.05
CA LEU A 78 21.36 -6.39 17.38
C LEU A 78 21.11 -7.44 18.48
N ILE A 79 19.99 -8.15 18.40
CA ILE A 79 19.63 -9.23 19.34
C ILE A 79 20.68 -10.34 19.27
N ASP A 80 21.07 -10.77 18.07
CA ASP A 80 22.04 -11.85 17.87
C ASP A 80 23.42 -11.47 18.42
N LYS A 81 23.87 -10.23 18.18
CA LYS A 81 25.12 -9.69 18.73
C LYS A 81 25.08 -9.62 20.25
N ALA A 82 24.00 -9.06 20.83
CA ALA A 82 23.85 -8.95 22.27
C ALA A 82 23.82 -10.35 22.93
N ARG A 83 23.10 -11.31 22.33
CA ARG A 83 23.06 -12.71 22.77
C ARG A 83 24.44 -13.33 22.76
N ALA A 84 25.18 -13.21 21.65
CA ALA A 84 26.53 -13.76 21.54
C ALA A 84 27.46 -13.19 22.62
N THR A 85 27.45 -11.87 22.84
CA THR A 85 28.26 -11.23 23.88
C THR A 85 27.87 -11.67 25.29
N LEU A 86 26.57 -11.72 25.61
CA LEU A 86 26.10 -12.12 26.94
C LEU A 86 26.41 -13.58 27.26
N VAL A 87 26.16 -14.48 26.31
CA VAL A 87 26.48 -15.92 26.46
C VAL A 87 28.00 -16.12 26.62
N TRP A 88 28.80 -15.39 25.84
CA TRP A 88 30.26 -15.45 25.94
C TRP A 88 30.76 -14.93 27.30
N ASN A 89 30.29 -13.75 27.75
CA ASN A 89 30.63 -13.19 29.05
C ASN A 89 30.26 -14.13 30.20
N ARG A 90 29.06 -14.73 30.14
CA ARG A 90 28.60 -15.71 31.12
C ARG A 90 29.52 -16.93 31.16
N SER A 91 29.90 -17.46 30.00
CA SER A 91 30.82 -18.60 29.90
C SER A 91 32.19 -18.27 30.53
N LEU A 92 32.67 -17.04 30.35
CA LEU A 92 33.92 -16.59 30.97
C LEU A 92 33.80 -16.48 32.49
N LEU A 93 32.68 -15.96 32.99
CA LEU A 93 32.40 -15.87 34.43
C LEU A 93 32.30 -17.26 35.07
N GLN A 94 31.64 -18.23 34.44
CA GLN A 94 31.58 -19.61 34.92
C GLN A 94 32.98 -20.24 35.02
N LYS A 95 33.85 -20.01 34.03
CA LYS A 95 35.26 -20.45 34.09
C LYS A 95 36.01 -19.81 35.25
N LEU A 96 35.84 -18.50 35.46
CA LEU A 96 36.46 -17.78 36.58
C LEU A 96 35.99 -18.33 37.94
N GLN A 97 34.69 -18.56 38.09
CA GLN A 97 34.10 -19.16 39.30
C GLN A 97 34.69 -20.54 39.58
N ALA A 98 34.80 -21.39 38.56
CA ALA A 98 35.42 -22.71 38.67
C ALA A 98 36.87 -22.62 39.15
N HIS A 99 37.65 -21.69 38.59
CA HIS A 99 39.05 -21.46 39.00
C HIS A 99 39.18 -20.89 40.43
N ALA A 100 38.21 -20.09 40.88
CA ALA A 100 38.17 -19.54 42.23
C ALA A 100 37.62 -20.52 43.28
N GLY A 101 37.19 -21.72 42.89
CA GLY A 101 36.55 -22.69 43.78
C GLY A 101 35.15 -22.28 44.23
N LEU A 102 34.51 -21.34 43.53
CA LEU A 102 33.13 -20.93 43.77
C LEU A 102 32.16 -21.91 43.08
N PRO A 103 30.94 -22.10 43.63
CA PRO A 103 29.93 -22.91 42.97
C PRO A 103 29.56 -22.29 41.61
N VAL A 104 29.65 -23.10 40.56
CA VAL A 104 29.26 -22.73 39.21
C VAL A 104 27.79 -23.09 39.01
N THR A 105 26.98 -22.11 38.62
CA THR A 105 25.58 -22.35 38.26
C THR A 105 25.52 -23.01 36.88
N ASP A 106 24.94 -24.21 36.82
CA ASP A 106 24.69 -24.93 35.57
C ASP A 106 23.58 -24.26 34.74
N ASP A 107 23.63 -24.44 33.42
CA ASP A 107 22.75 -23.77 32.46
C ASP A 107 21.28 -24.16 32.66
N ASN A 108 21.02 -25.41 33.05
CA ASN A 108 19.66 -25.89 33.34
C ASN A 108 19.13 -25.41 34.70
N ASN A 109 20.01 -24.95 35.59
CA ASN A 109 19.66 -24.51 36.94
C ASN A 109 19.68 -22.98 37.08
N ASP A 110 19.91 -22.25 35.99
CA ASP A 110 19.93 -20.79 35.93
C ASP A 110 18.57 -20.27 35.39
N PRO A 111 17.62 -19.88 36.28
CA PRO A 111 16.31 -19.42 35.84
C PRO A 111 16.38 -18.11 35.04
N ALA A 112 17.41 -17.29 35.24
CA ALA A 112 17.59 -16.06 34.48
C ALA A 112 18.04 -16.37 33.04
N PHE A 113 18.92 -17.36 32.86
CA PHE A 113 19.34 -17.81 31.54
C PHE A 113 18.22 -18.53 30.77
N ALA A 114 17.42 -19.34 31.47
CA ALA A 114 16.24 -19.97 30.88
C ALA A 114 15.21 -18.93 30.40
N ASN A 115 14.89 -17.94 31.25
CA ASN A 115 14.00 -16.83 30.89
C ASN A 115 14.54 -16.02 29.69
N PHE A 116 15.84 -15.74 29.67
CA PHE A 116 16.48 -15.06 28.56
C PHE A 116 16.28 -15.81 27.24
N ASN A 117 16.56 -17.11 27.19
CA ASN A 117 16.37 -17.89 25.97
C ASN A 117 14.90 -17.94 25.54
N GLN A 118 13.97 -18.09 26.50
CA GLN A 118 12.54 -18.06 26.21
C GLN A 118 12.11 -16.75 25.51
N ILE A 119 12.54 -15.59 26.01
CA ILE A 119 12.21 -14.28 25.42
C ILE A 119 12.74 -14.17 23.98
N ILE A 120 13.95 -14.69 23.73
CA ILE A 120 14.54 -14.68 22.38
C ILE A 120 13.74 -15.59 21.44
N ASP A 121 13.37 -16.79 21.89
CA ASP A 121 12.62 -17.75 21.07
C ASP A 121 11.19 -17.27 20.77
N GLU A 122 10.53 -16.62 21.74
CA GLU A 122 9.24 -15.94 21.55
C GLU A 122 9.34 -14.85 20.48
N TRP A 123 10.38 -14.01 20.54
CA TRP A 123 10.63 -12.99 19.54
C TRP A 123 10.85 -13.58 18.15
N THR A 124 11.70 -14.62 18.01
CA THR A 124 11.94 -15.29 16.72
C THR A 124 10.65 -15.89 16.14
N THR A 125 9.78 -16.42 16.99
CA THR A 125 8.47 -16.95 16.58
C THR A 125 7.56 -15.85 16.03
N HIS A 126 7.50 -14.70 16.71
CA HIS A 126 6.71 -13.55 16.25
C HIS A 126 7.19 -12.99 14.91
N VAL A 127 8.51 -12.87 14.72
CA VAL A 127 9.08 -12.39 13.45
C VAL A 127 8.74 -13.34 12.30
N LYS A 128 8.81 -14.66 12.53
CA LYS A 128 8.49 -15.68 11.52
C LYS A 128 7.00 -15.69 11.16
N ALA A 129 6.12 -15.62 12.15
CA ALA A 129 4.67 -15.55 11.93
C ALA A 129 4.25 -14.29 11.15
N GLY A 130 4.95 -13.16 11.37
CA GLY A 130 4.75 -11.94 10.60
C GLY A 130 5.12 -12.10 9.12
N ALA A 131 6.26 -12.74 8.84
CA ALA A 131 6.74 -12.97 7.46
C ALA A 131 5.83 -13.90 6.65
N ASP A 132 5.25 -14.93 7.28
CA ASP A 132 4.36 -15.89 6.61
C ASP A 132 3.01 -15.28 6.22
N ASN A 133 2.52 -14.28 6.97
CA ASN A 133 1.23 -13.63 6.74
C ASN A 133 1.26 -12.61 5.59
N GLU A 134 2.42 -12.01 5.30
CA GLU A 134 2.62 -11.09 4.16
C GLU A 134 2.45 -11.77 2.79
N ASN A 135 2.59 -13.10 2.72
CA ASN A 135 2.46 -13.86 1.47
C ASN A 135 0.98 -14.09 1.05
N LEU A 136 0.01 -13.74 1.90
CA LEU A 136 -1.43 -13.86 1.64
C LEU A 136 -2.09 -12.58 1.08
N GLU A 137 -1.37 -11.45 0.97
CA GLU A 137 -1.89 -10.18 0.42
C GLU A 137 -2.15 -10.21 -1.12
N SER A 138 -2.37 -11.38 -1.71
CA SER A 138 -2.86 -11.53 -3.10
C SER A 138 -4.37 -11.21 -3.26
N VAL A 139 -5.04 -10.75 -2.20
CA VAL A 139 -6.46 -10.29 -2.18
C VAL A 139 -6.67 -8.98 -2.99
N SER A 140 -5.68 -8.57 -3.78
CA SER A 140 -5.75 -7.39 -4.65
C SER A 140 -6.80 -7.50 -5.77
N GLU A 141 -7.39 -8.66 -6.04
CA GLU A 141 -8.38 -8.84 -7.11
C GLU A 141 -9.79 -8.32 -6.78
N ASP A 142 -10.13 -8.06 -5.50
CA ASP A 142 -11.54 -7.83 -5.12
C ASP A 142 -11.92 -6.36 -4.83
N VAL A 143 -10.98 -5.42 -4.92
CA VAL A 143 -11.28 -3.99 -4.61
C VAL A 143 -12.12 -3.35 -5.72
N ASN A 144 -11.83 -3.64 -6.98
CA ASN A 144 -12.63 -3.13 -8.10
C ASN A 144 -14.05 -3.74 -8.07
N HIS A 145 -14.18 -5.03 -7.79
CA HIS A 145 -15.48 -5.69 -7.74
C HIS A 145 -16.36 -5.14 -6.59
N LEU A 146 -15.77 -4.91 -5.42
CA LEU A 146 -16.44 -4.30 -4.27
C LEU A 146 -16.91 -2.85 -4.54
N LEU A 147 -16.10 -2.05 -5.23
CA LEU A 147 -16.45 -0.67 -5.58
C LEU A 147 -17.57 -0.60 -6.63
N PHE A 148 -17.60 -1.51 -7.59
CA PHE A 148 -18.67 -1.54 -8.61
C PHE A 148 -19.97 -2.17 -8.09
N ALA A 149 -19.90 -3.11 -7.14
CA ALA A 149 -21.09 -3.69 -6.50
C ALA A 149 -21.85 -2.67 -5.61
N ALA A 150 -21.14 -1.74 -4.96
CA ALA A 150 -21.76 -0.75 -4.07
C ALA A 150 -22.45 0.42 -4.81
N ILE A 151 -22.20 0.59 -6.12
CA ILE A 151 -22.71 1.72 -6.91
C ILE A 151 -23.99 1.37 -7.69
N VAL A 152 -24.31 0.08 -7.85
CA VAL A 152 -25.58 -0.35 -8.45
C VAL A 152 -26.63 -0.48 -7.34
N PRO A 153 -27.68 0.37 -7.30
CA PRO A 153 -28.80 0.10 -6.41
C PRO A 153 -29.51 -1.16 -6.90
N GLU A 154 -29.73 -2.14 -6.02
CA GLU A 154 -30.70 -3.20 -6.30
C GLU A 154 -32.09 -2.54 -6.47
N ASN A 155 -32.63 -2.66 -7.69
CA ASN A 155 -33.97 -2.30 -8.19
C ASN A 155 -34.90 -1.44 -7.33
#